data_AF-T1H2W6-F1
#
_entry.id   AF-T1H2W6-F1
#
_cell.length_a   1.000
_cell.length_b   1.000
_cell.length_c   1.000
_cell.angle_alpha   90.00
_cell.angle_beta   90.00
_cell.angle_gamma   90.00
#
_symmetry.space_group_name_H-M   'P 1'
#
loop_
_entity.id
_entity.type
_entity.pdbx_description
1 polymer ?
#
loop_
_entity_poly.entity_id
_entity_poly.type
_entity_poly.pdbx_seq_one_letter_code
_entity_poly.pdbx_strand_id
1 'polypeptide(L)'
;FWVNLIKNPNFVFDIHKSNIVDSCLSVVAQTFMDSCSTSDHRLGKDSPSSKLLYAKDIPAYRDWVERYYRDIREMSSISDQDMNTMLAEESRLHTTEFNTNCALHELYLYAVKYKNNSL
;
A
#
# COMPACT_ATOMS: atom_id res chain seq x y z
N PHE A 1 -0.85 -0.29 0.80
CA PHE A 1 0.40 -0.82 0.22
C PHE A 1 0.98 0.12 -0.84
N TRP A 2 0.37 0.24 -2.02
CA TRP A 2 0.92 0.99 -3.17
C TRP A 2 1.34 2.44 -2.89
N VAL A 3 0.49 3.22 -2.22
CA VAL A 3 0.79 4.60 -1.80
C VAL A 3 2.10 4.67 -0.99
N ASN A 4 2.35 3.68 -0.12
CA ASN A 4 3.55 3.65 0.71
C ASN A 4 4.80 3.43 -0.14
N LEU A 5 4.73 2.52 -1.13
CA LEU A 5 5.85 2.27 -2.05
C LEU A 5 6.11 3.47 -2.97
N ILE A 6 5.06 4.10 -3.50
CA ILE A 6 5.18 5.32 -4.33
C ILE A 6 5.87 6.44 -3.55
N LYS A 7 5.48 6.64 -2.28
CA LYS A 7 6.10 7.67 -1.44
C LYS A 7 7.50 7.30 -0.96
N ASN A 8 7.79 6.01 -0.79
CA ASN A 8 9.03 5.53 -0.20
C ASN A 8 9.74 4.53 -1.13
N PRO A 9 10.21 4.99 -2.31
CA PRO A 9 10.92 4.12 -3.25
C PRO A 9 12.22 3.56 -2.68
N ASN A 10 12.80 4.22 -1.68
CA ASN A 10 13.97 3.75 -0.93
C ASN A 10 13.70 2.50 -0.07
N PHE A 11 12.44 2.03 0.05
CA PHE A 11 12.14 0.71 0.62
C PHE A 11 12.39 -0.44 -0.37
N VAL A 12 12.47 -0.13 -1.66
CA VAL A 12 12.65 -1.11 -2.74
C VAL A 12 14.02 -0.97 -3.38
N PHE A 13 14.52 0.26 -3.49
CA PHE A 13 15.76 0.59 -4.18
C PHE A 13 16.77 1.25 -3.24
N ASP A 14 18.05 0.97 -3.43
CA ASP A 14 19.13 1.66 -2.74
C ASP A 14 19.36 3.05 -3.37
N ILE A 15 18.54 4.02 -2.96
CA ILE A 15 18.56 5.39 -3.48
C ILE A 15 18.40 6.41 -2.35
N HIS A 16 19.03 7.57 -2.53
CA HIS A 16 18.78 8.72 -1.67
C HIS A 16 17.58 9.53 -2.19
N LYS A 17 16.48 9.55 -1.42
CA LYS A 17 15.31 10.38 -1.71
C LYS A 17 15.50 11.78 -1.11
N SER A 18 15.67 12.79 -1.96
CA SER A 18 15.74 14.19 -1.52
C SER A 18 14.36 14.73 -1.10
N ASN A 19 14.34 15.80 -0.30
CA ASN A 19 13.09 16.45 0.15
C ASN A 19 12.20 16.95 -1.00
N ILE A 20 12.83 17.39 -2.11
CA ILE A 20 12.11 17.83 -3.30
C ILE A 20 11.41 16.64 -3.95
N VAL A 21 12.12 15.53 -4.12
CA VAL A 21 11.56 14.29 -4.69
C VAL A 21 10.45 13.74 -3.80
N ASP A 22 10.62 13.75 -2.47
CA ASP A 22 9.57 13.34 -1.52
C ASP A 22 8.29 14.17 -1.65
N SER A 23 8.43 15.49 -1.83
CA SER A 23 7.31 16.40 -2.05
C SER A 23 6.59 16.09 -3.38
N CYS A 24 7.33 15.85 -4.45
CA CYS A 24 6.76 15.45 -5.75
C CYS A 24 6.03 14.10 -5.67
N LEU A 25 6.65 13.10 -5.04
CA LEU A 25 6.04 11.77 -4.87
C LEU A 25 4.79 11.81 -4.00
N SER A 26 4.71 12.72 -3.02
CA SER A 26 3.50 12.92 -2.24
C SER A 26 2.33 13.42 -3.07
N VAL A 27 2.58 14.28 -4.08
CA VAL A 27 1.55 14.70 -5.03
C VAL A 27 1.09 13.51 -5.89
N VAL A 28 2.02 12.74 -6.45
CA VAL A 28 1.70 11.55 -7.27
C VAL A 28 0.91 10.53 -6.46
N ALA A 29 1.31 10.29 -5.21
CA ALA A 29 0.64 9.39 -4.30
C ALA A 29 -0.79 9.86 -3.97
N GLN A 30 -1.00 11.17 -3.81
CA GLN A 30 -2.34 11.72 -3.63
C GLN A 30 -3.20 11.53 -4.89
N THR A 31 -2.65 11.80 -6.07
CA THR A 31 -3.36 11.54 -7.34
C THR A 31 -3.74 10.07 -7.49
N PHE A 32 -2.85 9.15 -7.12
CA PHE A 32 -3.15 7.71 -7.10
C PHE A 32 -4.30 7.38 -6.14
N MET A 33 -4.30 7.95 -4.93
CA MET A 33 -5.42 7.77 -3.98
C MET A 33 -6.74 8.34 -4.51
N ASP A 34 -6.71 9.54 -5.11
CA ASP A 34 -7.90 10.20 -5.67
C ASP A 34 -8.50 9.38 -6.84
N SER A 35 -7.65 8.67 -7.57
CA SER A 35 -8.04 7.74 -8.65
C SER A 35 -8.76 6.49 -8.13
N CYS A 36 -8.51 6.10 -6.88
CA CYS A 36 -9.21 4.99 -6.22
C CYS A 36 -10.48 5.43 -5.47
N SER A 37 -10.79 6.73 -5.44
CA SER A 37 -11.97 7.26 -4.75
C SER A 37 -13.23 7.14 -5.60
N THR A 38 -14.33 6.69 -5.00
CA THR A 38 -15.66 6.66 -5.61
C THR A 38 -16.41 7.99 -5.51
N SER A 39 -15.86 8.97 -4.78
CA SER A 39 -16.51 10.27 -4.56
C SER A 39 -16.08 11.29 -5.62
N ASP A 40 -17.04 11.98 -6.21
CA ASP A 40 -16.73 13.13 -7.07
C ASP A 40 -16.17 14.30 -6.28
N HIS A 41 -14.99 14.76 -6.70
CA HIS A 41 -14.36 15.92 -6.10
C HIS A 41 -14.74 17.16 -6.91
N ARG A 42 -15.56 18.03 -6.30
CA ARG A 42 -15.83 19.36 -6.85
C ARG A 42 -14.58 20.22 -6.69
N LEU A 43 -13.86 20.41 -7.79
CA LEU A 43 -12.71 21.31 -7.85
C LEU A 43 -13.20 22.76 -7.98
N GLY A 44 -12.53 23.65 -7.27
CA GLY A 44 -12.82 25.08 -7.26
C GLY A 44 -11.56 25.89 -7.01
N LYS A 45 -11.71 27.22 -6.97
CA LYS A 45 -10.60 28.18 -6.79
C LYS A 45 -9.77 27.95 -5.51
N ASP A 46 -10.35 27.32 -4.49
CA ASP A 46 -9.71 27.03 -3.21
C ASP A 46 -9.09 25.62 -3.16
N SER A 47 -9.12 24.88 -4.28
CA SER A 47 -8.50 23.55 -4.37
C SER A 47 -6.97 23.67 -4.44
N PRO A 48 -6.22 22.78 -3.75
CA PRO A 48 -4.76 22.77 -3.84
C PRO A 48 -4.28 22.62 -5.30
N SER A 49 -3.22 23.37 -5.68
CA SER A 49 -2.67 23.34 -7.04
C SER A 49 -2.28 21.93 -7.51
N SER A 50 -1.81 21.08 -6.60
CA SER A 50 -1.49 19.68 -6.86
C SER A 50 -2.69 18.85 -7.32
N LYS A 51 -3.90 19.17 -6.84
CA LYS A 51 -5.15 18.52 -7.29
C LYS A 51 -5.60 19.04 -8.64
N LEU A 52 -5.43 20.34 -8.89
CA LEU A 52 -5.75 20.94 -10.19
C LEU A 52 -4.87 20.38 -11.31
N LEU A 53 -3.62 20.02 -11.00
CA LEU A 53 -2.65 19.49 -11.97
C LEU A 53 -3.15 18.21 -12.68
N TYR A 54 -3.78 17.29 -11.94
CA TYR A 54 -4.23 15.99 -12.45
C TYR A 54 -5.75 15.88 -12.60
N ALA A 55 -6.48 16.96 -12.32
CA ALA A 55 -7.94 17.01 -12.31
C ALA A 55 -8.61 16.37 -13.54
N LYS A 56 -8.04 16.59 -14.73
CA LYS A 56 -8.59 16.12 -16.00
C LYS A 56 -8.32 14.64 -16.25
N ASP A 57 -7.30 14.06 -15.62
CA ASP A 57 -6.90 12.67 -15.81
C ASP A 57 -7.58 11.72 -14.81
N ILE A 58 -7.96 12.24 -13.64
CA ILE A 58 -8.63 11.46 -12.57
C ILE A 58 -9.83 10.63 -13.06
N PRO A 59 -10.75 11.16 -13.90
CA PRO A 59 -11.87 10.36 -14.40
C PRO A 59 -11.41 9.11 -15.16
N ALA A 60 -10.43 9.25 -16.06
CA ALA A 60 -9.89 8.11 -16.81
C ALA A 60 -9.18 7.10 -15.89
N TYR A 61 -8.45 7.58 -14.87
CA TYR A 61 -7.81 6.69 -13.90
C TYR A 61 -8.83 5.92 -13.04
N ARG A 62 -9.96 6.54 -12.69
CA ARG A 62 -11.06 5.86 -12.00
C ARG A 62 -11.65 4.74 -12.84
N ASP A 63 -11.87 4.99 -14.13
CA ASP A 63 -12.34 3.95 -15.06
C ASP A 63 -11.34 2.79 -15.12
N TRP A 64 -10.03 3.05 -15.02
CA TRP A 64 -9.02 2.00 -15.00
C TRP A 64 -9.07 1.19 -13.70
N VAL A 65 -9.24 1.86 -12.56
CA VAL A 65 -9.37 1.20 -11.25
C VAL A 65 -10.63 0.35 -11.19
N GLU A 66 -11.76 0.85 -11.71
CA GLU A 66 -13.01 0.08 -11.75
C GLU A 66 -12.86 -1.17 -12.62
N ARG A 67 -12.28 -1.03 -13.82
CA ARG A 67 -11.98 -2.17 -14.70
C ARG A 67 -11.04 -3.16 -14.03
N TYR A 68 -9.98 -2.71 -13.37
CA TYR A 68 -9.04 -3.56 -12.65
C TYR A 68 -9.74 -4.44 -11.60
N TYR A 69 -10.62 -3.87 -10.77
CA TYR A 69 -11.34 -4.65 -9.77
C TYR A 69 -12.40 -5.57 -10.37
N ARG A 70 -13.07 -5.15 -11.45
CA ARG A 70 -14.02 -6.01 -12.17
C ARG A 70 -13.32 -7.22 -12.77
N ASP A 71 -12.21 -6.99 -13.47
CA ASP A 71 -11.48 -8.06 -14.15
C ASP A 71 -10.94 -9.07 -13.13
N ILE A 72 -10.44 -8.63 -11.97
CA ILE A 72 -10.05 -9.54 -10.85
C ILE A 72 -11.23 -10.35 -10.34
N ARG A 73 -12.41 -9.74 -10.18
CA ARG A 73 -13.62 -10.42 -9.72
C ARG A 73 -14.07 -11.51 -10.70
N GLU A 74 -13.82 -11.31 -12.00
CA GLU A 74 -14.18 -12.25 -13.06
C GLU A 74 -13.17 -13.41 -13.21
N MET A 75 -11.99 -13.30 -12.59
CA MET A 75 -11.01 -14.39 -12.57
C MET A 75 -11.54 -15.63 -11.84
N SER A 76 -11.06 -16.81 -12.25
CA SER A 76 -11.34 -18.06 -11.55
C SER A 76 -10.84 -18.01 -10.11
N SER A 77 -11.64 -18.53 -9.17
CA SER A 77 -11.24 -18.65 -7.77
C SER A 77 -9.96 -19.48 -7.62
N ILE A 78 -9.07 -19.03 -6.76
CA ILE A 78 -7.87 -19.78 -6.37
C ILE A 78 -8.30 -20.93 -5.47
N SER A 79 -7.82 -22.14 -5.73
CA SER A 79 -8.10 -23.29 -4.87
C SER A 79 -7.32 -23.20 -3.56
N ASP A 80 -7.85 -23.78 -2.48
CA ASP A 80 -7.13 -23.84 -1.19
C ASP A 80 -5.79 -24.57 -1.33
N GLN A 81 -5.71 -25.57 -2.21
CA GLN A 81 -4.48 -26.30 -2.47
C GLN A 81 -3.42 -25.40 -3.12
N ASP A 82 -3.78 -24.61 -4.13
CA ASP A 82 -2.84 -23.70 -4.79
C ASP A 82 -2.40 -22.58 -3.85
N MET A 83 -3.33 -22.05 -3.05
CA MET A 83 -3.02 -21.02 -2.06
C MET A 83 -2.05 -21.53 -0.99
N ASN A 84 -2.29 -22.72 -0.44
CA ASN A 84 -1.39 -23.33 0.53
C ASN A 84 -0.01 -23.65 -0.08
N THR A 85 0.02 -24.10 -1.33
CA THR A 85 1.27 -24.38 -2.04
C THR A 85 2.09 -23.10 -2.21
N MET A 86 1.45 -22.00 -2.62
CA MET A 86 2.11 -20.70 -2.76
C MET A 86 2.64 -20.20 -1.41
N LEU A 87 1.83 -20.21 -0.36
CA LEU A 87 2.23 -19.73 0.97
C LEU A 87 3.36 -20.58 1.58
N ALA A 88 3.34 -21.90 1.36
CA ALA A 88 4.40 -22.80 1.82
C ALA A 88 5.74 -22.52 1.11
N GLU A 89 5.69 -22.24 -0.19
CA GLU A 89 6.88 -21.89 -0.96
C GLU A 89 7.46 -20.53 -0.52
N GLU A 90 6.63 -19.50 -0.39
CA GLU A 90 7.06 -18.20 0.14
C GLU A 90 7.67 -18.34 1.55
N SER A 91 7.04 -19.13 2.43
CA SER A 91 7.58 -19.39 3.78
C SER A 91 8.96 -20.05 3.73
N ARG A 92 9.15 -20.99 2.80
CA ARG A 92 10.42 -21.71 2.61
C ARG A 92 11.51 -20.78 2.08
N LEU A 93 11.19 -19.90 1.12
CA LEU A 93 12.13 -18.95 0.54
C LEU A 93 12.69 -17.98 1.58
N HIS A 94 11.86 -17.54 2.52
CA HIS A 94 12.21 -16.49 3.49
C HIS A 94 12.52 -17.02 4.90
N THR A 95 12.66 -18.33 5.10
CA THR A 95 12.83 -18.96 6.44
C THR A 95 14.03 -18.41 7.23
N THR A 96 15.10 -18.00 6.56
CA THR A 96 16.35 -17.55 7.21
C THR A 96 16.57 -16.04 7.14
N GLU A 97 15.62 -15.27 6.60
CA GLU A 97 15.80 -13.82 6.40
C GLU A 97 15.60 -13.00 7.67
N PHE A 98 14.81 -13.52 8.62
CA PHE A 98 14.41 -12.78 9.81
C PHE A 98 14.81 -13.49 11.10
N ASN A 99 15.22 -12.72 12.11
CA ASN A 99 15.50 -13.27 13.44
C ASN A 99 14.22 -13.37 14.27
N THR A 100 13.64 -14.57 14.31
CA THR A 100 12.41 -14.86 15.05
C THR A 100 12.55 -14.70 16.55
N ASN A 101 13.72 -14.98 17.13
CA ASN A 101 13.95 -14.83 18.57
C ASN A 101 13.89 -13.36 19.02
N CYS A 102 14.46 -12.45 18.21
CA CYS A 102 14.36 -11.02 18.48
C CYS A 102 12.89 -10.54 18.41
N ALA A 103 12.15 -10.94 17.37
CA ALA A 103 10.74 -10.59 17.24
C ALA A 103 9.90 -11.12 18.42
N LEU A 104 10.13 -12.37 18.85
CA LEU A 104 9.45 -12.97 20.00
C LEU A 104 9.74 -12.23 21.30
N HIS A 105 10.98 -11.78 21.50
CA HIS A 105 11.34 -11.00 22.68
C HIS A 105 10.54 -9.68 22.76
N GLU A 106 10.50 -8.92 21.67
CA GLU A 106 9.73 -7.66 21.61
C GLU A 106 8.23 -7.88 21.83
N LEU A 107 7.66 -8.95 21.26
CA LEU A 107 6.26 -9.33 21.47
C LEU A 107 5.99 -9.70 22.94
N TYR A 108 6.91 -10.42 23.59
CA TYR A 108 6.80 -10.76 25.00
C TYR A 108 6.82 -9.52 25.89
N LEU A 109 7.70 -8.55 25.62
CA LEU A 109 7.74 -7.28 26.36
C LEU A 109 6.39 -6.54 26.29
N TYR A 110 5.76 -6.53 25.10
CA TYR A 110 4.42 -5.97 24.92
C TYR A 110 3.37 -6.74 25.73
N ALA A 111 3.37 -8.08 25.67
CA ALA A 111 2.42 -8.91 26.42
C ALA A 111 2.52 -8.69 27.94
N VAL A 112 3.74 -8.60 28.49
CA VAL A 112 3.95 -8.32 29.92
C VAL A 112 3.45 -6.94 30.30
N LYS A 113 3.70 -5.93 29.46
CA LYS A 113 3.28 -4.53 29.71
C LYS A 113 1.76 -4.39 29.89
N TYR A 114 0.97 -5.18 29.17
CA TYR A 114 -0.51 -5.09 29.17
C TYR A 114 -1.20 -6.23 29.93
N LYS A 115 -0.43 -7.10 30.60
CA LYS A 115 -0.95 -8.25 31.35
C LYS A 115 -2.00 -7.86 32.41
N ASN A 116 -1.90 -6.66 32.99
CA ASN A 116 -2.83 -6.17 34.01
C ASN A 116 -4.01 -5.34 33.45
N ASN A 117 -4.02 -5.03 32.15
CA ASN A 117 -5.12 -4.31 31.48
C ASN A 117 -6.09 -5.26 30.75
N SER A 118 -5.85 -6.57 30.87
CA SER A 118 -6.68 -7.62 30.28
C SER A 118 -7.52 -8.38 31.33
N LEU A 119 -7.67 -7.80 32.54
CA LEU A 119 -8.53 -8.28 33.63
C LEU A 119 -9.62 -7.24 33.92
#